data_AF-A0A7C1UE92-F1
#
_entry.id   AF-A0A7C1UE92-F1
#
_cell.length_a   1.000
_cell.length_b   1.000
_cell.length_c   1.000
_cell.angle_alpha   90.00
_cell.angle_beta   90.00
_cell.angle_gamma   90.00
#
_symmetry.space_group_name_H-M   'P 1'
#
loop_
_entity.id
_entity.type
_entity.pdbx_description
1 polymer ?
#
loop_
_entity_poly.entity_id
_entity_poly.type
_entity_poly.pdbx_seq_one_letter_code
_entity_poly.pdbx_strand_id
1 'polypeptide(L)'
;MIWATGVGAALSVLGLLLAYLVGLAALPLITLATGLAVLLLVATLSAFRGTAVLRDFSDPLFRRRLRWEIDRCRRHGRCFSLVLLPTRHAGQTQRTLRALESELRSIDSVDVGPHGVMALLPETDRSAARAVVERTTALLPAEIDETHTSVATFPDDGVTVGALMDVLGSGSPRPRGARS
;
A
#
# COMPACT_ATOMS: atom_id res chain seq x y z
N MET A 1 -63.38 15.58 41.13
CA MET A 1 -62.27 16.41 40.59
C MET A 1 -60.88 15.78 40.85
N ILE A 2 -60.77 14.44 40.93
CA ILE A 2 -59.51 13.71 41.24
C ILE A 2 -58.99 12.93 40.01
N TRP A 3 -59.82 12.75 38.98
CA TRP A 3 -59.46 11.98 37.78
C TRP A 3 -58.57 12.71 36.77
N ALA A 4 -58.43 14.04 36.86
CA ALA A 4 -57.69 14.83 35.89
C ALA A 4 -56.16 14.80 36.08
N THR A 5 -55.66 14.50 37.29
CA THR A 5 -54.22 14.48 37.59
C THR A 5 -53.55 13.16 37.17
N GLY A 6 -54.27 12.05 37.15
CA GLY A 6 -53.72 10.74 36.78
C GLY A 6 -53.37 10.60 35.30
N VAL A 7 -54.14 11.25 34.41
CA VAL A 7 -53.94 11.15 32.96
C VAL A 7 -52.66 11.88 32.52
N GLY A 8 -52.36 13.04 33.13
CA GLY A 8 -51.15 13.80 32.82
C GLY A 8 -49.87 13.04 33.18
N ALA A 9 -49.84 12.42 34.35
CA ALA A 9 -48.69 11.62 34.80
C ALA A 9 -48.44 10.40 33.91
N ALA A 10 -49.51 9.70 33.48
CA ALA A 10 -49.41 8.55 32.59
C ALA A 10 -48.85 8.93 31.20
N LEU A 11 -49.27 10.07 30.64
CA LEU A 11 -48.74 10.57 29.36
C LEU A 11 -47.27 10.97 29.45
N SER A 12 -46.84 11.59 30.56
CA SER A 12 -45.44 11.95 30.79
C SER A 12 -44.54 10.72 30.90
N VAL A 13 -44.98 9.69 31.65
CA VAL A 13 -44.23 8.43 31.77
C VAL A 13 -44.16 7.71 30.42
N LEU A 14 -45.26 7.66 29.67
CA LEU A 14 -45.29 7.05 28.34
C LEU A 14 -44.35 7.77 27.36
N GLY A 15 -44.31 9.11 27.38
CA GLY A 15 -43.39 9.90 26.55
C GLY A 15 -41.92 9.62 26.86
N LEU A 16 -41.56 9.53 28.14
CA LEU A 16 -40.19 9.18 28.56
C LEU A 16 -39.80 7.76 28.14
N LEU A 17 -40.71 6.80 28.29
CA LEU A 17 -40.48 5.40 27.91
C LEU A 17 -40.29 5.26 26.39
N LEU A 18 -41.07 6.01 25.61
CA LEU A 18 -41.00 6.00 24.15
C LEU A 18 -39.71 6.67 23.65
N ALA A 19 -39.29 7.79 24.27
CA ALA A 19 -38.01 8.43 23.99
C ALA A 19 -36.82 7.51 24.35
N TYR A 20 -36.90 6.79 25.47
CA TYR A 20 -35.89 5.83 25.89
C TYR A 20 -35.75 4.66 24.89
N LEU A 21 -36.87 4.07 24.46
CA LEU A 21 -36.88 2.98 23.48
C LEU A 21 -36.34 3.41 22.11
N VAL A 22 -36.67 4.62 21.66
CA VAL A 22 -36.12 5.20 20.42
C VAL A 22 -34.61 5.41 20.51
N GLY A 23 -34.12 5.93 21.64
CA GLY A 23 -32.68 6.08 21.87
C GLY A 23 -31.94 4.73 21.86
N LEU A 24 -32.53 3.71 22.49
CA LEU A 24 -31.96 2.36 22.56
C LEU A 24 -31.92 1.67 21.18
N ALA A 25 -32.92 1.92 20.33
CA ALA A 25 -32.95 1.46 18.94
C ALA A 25 -31.97 2.23 18.02
N ALA A 26 -31.62 3.47 18.35
CA ALA A 26 -30.65 4.26 17.59
C ALA A 26 -29.18 3.86 17.86
N LEU A 27 -28.86 3.34 19.05
CA LEU A 27 -27.52 2.89 19.42
C LEU A 27 -26.88 1.89 18.43
N PRO A 28 -27.54 0.78 18.02
CA PRO A 28 -26.95 -0.15 17.05
C PRO A 28 -26.71 0.51 15.69
N LEU A 29 -27.61 1.39 15.24
CA LEU A 29 -27.46 2.12 13.98
C LEU A 29 -26.23 3.04 14.01
N ILE A 30 -26.01 3.74 15.12
CA ILE A 30 -24.83 4.60 15.32
C ILE A 30 -23.55 3.76 15.35
N THR A 31 -23.55 2.61 16.03
CA THR A 31 -22.37 1.72 16.06
C THR A 31 -22.03 1.14 14.68
N LEU A 32 -23.03 0.76 13.88
CA LEU A 32 -22.81 0.29 12.51
C LEU A 32 -22.31 1.41 11.61
N ALA A 33 -22.90 2.61 11.70
CA ALA A 33 -22.49 3.76 10.90
C ALA A 33 -21.06 4.19 11.22
N THR A 34 -20.69 4.23 12.50
CA THR A 34 -19.32 4.55 12.94
C THR A 34 -18.33 3.45 12.53
N GLY A 35 -18.69 2.17 12.67
CA GLY A 35 -17.87 1.06 12.19
C GLY A 35 -17.61 1.12 10.69
N LEU A 36 -18.65 1.38 9.89
CA LEU A 36 -18.54 1.55 8.44
C LEU A 36 -17.67 2.77 8.08
N ALA A 37 -17.85 3.91 8.77
CA ALA A 37 -17.05 5.10 8.54
C ALA A 37 -15.56 4.87 8.83
N VAL A 38 -15.24 4.16 9.92
CA VAL A 38 -13.85 3.78 10.24
C VAL A 38 -13.29 2.83 9.18
N LEU A 39 -14.06 1.84 8.74
CA LEU A 39 -13.62 0.91 7.70
C LEU A 39 -13.34 1.63 6.38
N LEU A 40 -14.21 2.55 5.97
CA LEU A 40 -14.02 3.37 4.76
C LEU A 40 -12.81 4.29 4.91
N LEU A 41 -12.61 4.90 6.08
CA LEU A 41 -11.44 5.74 6.35
C LEU A 41 -10.15 4.93 6.23
N VAL A 42 -10.09 3.74 6.84
CA VAL A 42 -8.94 2.84 6.76
C VAL A 42 -8.69 2.41 5.32
N ALA A 43 -9.73 2.01 4.58
CA ALA A 43 -9.62 1.64 3.17
C ALA A 43 -9.09 2.81 2.32
N THR A 44 -9.61 4.02 2.53
CA THR A 44 -9.16 5.22 1.82
C THR A 44 -7.69 5.53 2.14
N LEU A 45 -7.31 5.53 3.42
CA LEU A 45 -5.93 5.78 3.85
C LEU A 45 -4.95 4.72 3.32
N SER A 46 -5.38 3.46 3.24
CA SER A 46 -4.57 2.38 2.66
C SER A 46 -4.37 2.58 1.16
N ALA A 47 -5.43 2.93 0.41
CA ALA A 47 -5.35 3.18 -1.03
C ALA A 47 -4.44 4.38 -1.38
N PHE A 48 -4.40 5.40 -0.52
CA PHE A 48 -3.51 6.55 -0.71
C PHE A 48 -2.01 6.19 -0.58
N ARG A 49 -1.64 5.16 0.18
CA ARG A 49 -0.23 4.79 0.40
C ARG A 49 0.41 4.15 -0.84
N GLY A 50 -0.22 3.16 -1.47
CA GLY A 50 0.33 2.51 -2.66
C GLY A 50 0.38 3.41 -3.89
N THR A 51 -0.52 4.39 -4.00
CA THR A 51 -0.52 5.33 -5.12
C THR A 51 0.68 6.25 -5.16
N ALA A 52 1.32 6.55 -4.02
CA ALA A 52 2.48 7.43 -3.97
C ALA A 52 3.68 6.77 -4.68
N VAL A 53 4.00 5.52 -4.34
CA VAL A 53 5.12 4.79 -4.95
C VAL A 53 4.93 4.66 -6.46
N LEU A 54 3.73 4.28 -6.92
CA LEU A 54 3.44 4.20 -8.37
C LEU A 54 3.57 5.52 -9.12
N ARG A 55 3.36 6.64 -8.45
CA ARG A 55 3.44 7.96 -9.08
C ARG A 55 4.89 8.40 -9.26
N ASP A 56 5.76 7.94 -8.37
CA ASP A 56 7.18 8.26 -8.38
C ASP A 56 7.94 7.45 -9.46
N PHE A 57 7.45 6.26 -9.81
CA PHE A 57 7.97 5.41 -10.89
C PHE A 57 7.07 5.50 -12.13
N SER A 58 7.33 6.54 -12.92
CA SER A 58 6.42 7.01 -13.96
C SER A 58 6.75 6.54 -15.39
N ASP A 59 7.80 5.73 -15.62
CA ASP A 59 8.14 5.33 -16.99
C ASP A 59 6.97 4.56 -17.65
N PRO A 60 6.38 5.10 -18.74
CA PRO A 60 5.30 4.42 -19.45
C PRO A 60 5.68 3.03 -19.95
N LEU A 61 6.95 2.81 -20.32
CA LEU A 61 7.43 1.52 -20.79
C LEU A 61 7.49 0.50 -19.65
N PHE A 62 8.07 0.86 -18.51
CA PHE A 62 8.06 0.02 -17.32
C PHE A 62 6.62 -0.35 -16.91
N ARG A 63 5.70 0.61 -16.85
CA ARG A 63 4.28 0.36 -16.52
C ARG A 63 3.59 -0.56 -17.53
N ARG A 64 3.95 -0.48 -18.81
CA ARG A 64 3.44 -1.40 -19.84
C ARG A 64 3.99 -2.81 -19.65
N ARG A 65 5.28 -2.95 -19.34
CA ARG A 65 5.91 -4.25 -19.06
C ARG A 65 5.33 -4.90 -17.81
N LEU A 66 5.14 -4.16 -16.72
CA LEU A 66 4.50 -4.65 -15.51
C LEU A 66 3.08 -5.18 -15.76
N ARG A 67 2.25 -4.42 -16.49
CA ARG A 67 0.90 -4.88 -16.85
C ARG A 67 0.93 -6.14 -17.69
N TRP A 68 1.81 -6.19 -18.69
CA TRP A 68 1.97 -7.36 -19.54
C TRP A 68 2.43 -8.59 -18.74
N GLU A 69 3.35 -8.42 -17.78
CA GLU A 69 3.85 -9.51 -16.94
C GLU A 69 2.78 -10.04 -15.98
N ILE A 70 1.92 -9.18 -15.43
CA ILE A 70 0.74 -9.60 -14.66
C ILE A 70 -0.19 -10.46 -15.51
N ASP A 71 -0.51 -10.01 -16.73
CA ASP A 71 -1.39 -10.76 -17.63
C ASP A 71 -0.75 -12.10 -18.02
N ARG A 72 0.56 -12.12 -18.28
CA ARG A 72 1.32 -13.34 -18.56
C ARG A 72 1.28 -14.31 -17.37
N CYS A 73 1.58 -13.83 -16.17
CA CYS A 73 1.61 -14.66 -14.96
C CYS A 73 0.24 -15.24 -14.62
N ARG A 74 -0.84 -14.45 -14.79
CA ARG A 74 -2.22 -14.93 -14.64
C ARG A 74 -2.58 -16.04 -15.63
N ARG A 75 -2.14 -15.91 -16.90
CA ARG A 75 -2.42 -16.92 -17.94
C ARG A 75 -1.62 -18.21 -17.76
N HIS A 76 -0.39 -18.10 -17.27
CA HIS A 76 0.56 -19.23 -17.29
C HIS A 76 0.91 -19.76 -15.89
N GLY A 77 0.31 -19.25 -14.82
CA GLY A 77 0.61 -19.66 -13.45
C GLY A 77 2.07 -19.39 -13.06
N ARG A 78 2.66 -18.31 -13.59
CA ARG A 78 4.04 -17.90 -13.30
C ARG A 78 4.08 -16.83 -12.19
N CYS A 79 5.25 -16.63 -11.63
CA CYS A 79 5.52 -15.55 -10.69
C CYS A 79 6.45 -14.50 -11.32
N PHE A 80 6.46 -13.31 -10.74
CA PHE A 80 7.48 -12.30 -10.96
C PHE A 80 7.70 -11.56 -9.65
N SER A 81 8.83 -10.89 -9.53
CA SER A 81 9.13 -10.03 -8.39
C SER A 81 9.40 -8.60 -8.80
N LEU A 82 8.96 -7.67 -7.97
CA LEU A 82 9.35 -6.28 -7.98
C LEU A 82 10.30 -6.02 -6.83
N VAL A 83 11.34 -5.24 -7.12
CA VAL A 83 12.34 -4.82 -6.13
C VAL A 83 12.37 -3.30 -6.11
N LEU A 84 12.36 -2.70 -4.93
CA LEU A 84 12.63 -1.29 -4.73
C LEU A 84 13.91 -1.14 -3.91
N LEU A 85 14.90 -0.45 -4.49
CA LEU A 85 16.16 -0.08 -3.86
C LEU A 85 16.17 1.43 -3.61
N PRO A 86 15.82 1.88 -2.39
CA PRO A 86 15.86 3.29 -2.07
C PRO A 86 17.29 3.81 -1.99
N THR A 87 17.51 5.01 -2.52
CA THR A 87 18.83 5.66 -2.49
C THR A 87 18.82 6.73 -1.39
N ARG A 88 19.91 6.83 -0.62
CA ARG A 88 20.01 7.81 0.48
C ARG A 88 20.06 9.25 -0.05
N HIS A 89 20.67 9.43 -1.21
CA HIS A 89 20.83 10.72 -1.88
C HIS A 89 20.54 10.62 -3.38
N ALA A 90 19.90 11.65 -3.94
CA ALA A 90 19.56 11.69 -5.36
C ALA A 90 20.77 11.49 -6.30
N GLY A 91 21.96 11.94 -5.89
CA GLY A 91 23.21 11.75 -6.66
C GLY A 91 23.73 10.31 -6.72
N GLN A 92 23.19 9.40 -5.92
CA GLN A 92 23.59 7.99 -5.87
C GLN A 92 22.74 7.09 -6.77
N THR A 93 21.56 7.57 -7.19
CA THR A 93 20.60 6.77 -7.97
C THR A 93 21.19 6.20 -9.26
N GLN A 94 22.04 6.96 -9.95
CA GLN A 94 22.68 6.48 -11.17
C GLN A 94 23.69 5.35 -10.93
N ARG A 95 24.40 5.37 -9.79
CA ARG A 95 25.35 4.31 -9.42
C ARG A 95 24.62 3.06 -8.97
N THR A 96 23.57 3.23 -8.16
CA THR A 96 22.66 2.15 -7.77
C THR A 96 22.03 1.49 -8.99
N LEU A 97 21.58 2.28 -9.97
CA LEU A 97 21.06 1.78 -11.25
C LEU A 97 22.10 0.91 -11.97
N ARG A 98 23.33 1.39 -12.14
CA ARG A 98 24.39 0.63 -12.84
C ARG A 98 24.75 -0.67 -12.13
N ALA A 99 24.84 -0.64 -10.80
CA ALA A 99 25.12 -1.84 -10.00
C ALA A 99 23.96 -2.84 -10.05
N LEU A 100 22.72 -2.35 -10.11
CA LEU A 100 21.57 -3.20 -10.33
C LEU A 100 21.60 -3.79 -11.74
N GLU A 101 21.80 -2.97 -12.78
CA GLU A 101 21.87 -3.40 -14.18
C GLU A 101 22.93 -4.49 -14.43
N SER A 102 24.06 -4.49 -13.71
CA SER A 102 25.06 -5.57 -13.81
C SER A 102 24.58 -6.92 -13.27
N GLU A 103 23.54 -6.93 -12.44
CA GLU A 103 22.91 -8.14 -11.86
C GLU A 103 21.68 -8.59 -12.65
N LEU A 104 21.18 -7.76 -13.56
CA LEU A 104 19.94 -8.00 -14.30
C LEU A 104 20.16 -8.79 -15.58
N ARG A 105 19.14 -9.58 -15.93
CA ARG A 105 19.02 -10.28 -17.21
C ARG A 105 18.46 -9.32 -18.26
N SER A 106 18.63 -9.67 -19.53
CA SER A 106 18.10 -8.89 -20.66
C SER A 106 16.57 -8.73 -20.68
N ILE A 107 15.85 -9.63 -20.00
CA ILE A 107 14.39 -9.59 -19.88
C ILE A 107 13.90 -8.74 -18.70
N ASP A 108 14.79 -8.42 -17.77
CA ASP A 108 14.45 -7.61 -16.61
C ASP A 108 14.26 -6.15 -17.04
N SER A 109 13.55 -5.39 -16.22
CA SER A 109 13.25 -3.99 -16.52
C SER A 109 13.50 -3.13 -15.29
N VAL A 110 13.95 -1.91 -15.50
CA VAL A 110 14.23 -0.94 -14.44
C VAL A 110 13.47 0.35 -14.70
N ASP A 111 13.07 1.00 -13.62
CA ASP A 111 12.60 2.38 -13.62
C ASP A 111 13.31 3.15 -12.51
N VAL A 112 13.54 4.43 -12.76
CA VAL A 112 14.22 5.34 -11.82
C VAL A 112 13.23 6.37 -11.33
N GLY A 113 13.01 6.38 -10.03
CA GLY A 113 12.15 7.34 -9.35
C GLY A 113 12.95 8.34 -8.51
N PRO A 114 12.29 9.37 -7.95
CA PRO A 114 12.88 10.34 -7.04
C PRO A 114 13.47 9.72 -5.77
N HIS A 115 13.02 8.52 -5.39
CA HIS A 115 13.38 7.86 -4.15
C HIS A 115 14.25 6.62 -4.31
N GLY A 116 14.66 6.27 -5.54
CA GLY A 116 15.53 5.13 -5.78
C GLY A 116 15.29 4.46 -7.12
N VAL A 117 15.68 3.20 -7.20
CA VAL A 117 15.57 2.37 -8.41
C VAL A 117 14.58 1.24 -8.16
N MET A 118 13.67 1.02 -9.09
CA MET A 118 12.76 -0.11 -9.08
C MET A 118 13.11 -1.08 -10.19
N ALA A 119 13.10 -2.38 -9.91
CA ALA A 119 13.28 -3.42 -10.91
C ALA A 119 12.07 -4.36 -10.95
N LEU A 120 11.73 -4.79 -12.16
CA LEU A 120 10.80 -5.86 -12.47
C LEU A 120 11.62 -7.07 -12.94
N LEU A 121 11.47 -8.18 -12.24
CA LEU A 121 12.17 -9.45 -12.44
C LEU A 121 11.16 -10.54 -12.86
N PRO A 122 10.93 -10.74 -14.17
CA PRO A 122 10.06 -11.81 -14.67
C PRO A 122 10.55 -13.20 -14.22
N GLU A 123 9.62 -14.12 -14.00
CA GLU A 123 9.90 -15.53 -13.65
C GLU A 123 10.85 -15.70 -12.45
N THR A 124 10.84 -14.72 -11.53
CA THR A 124 11.73 -14.65 -10.39
C THR A 124 10.91 -14.66 -9.11
N ASP A 125 11.13 -15.69 -8.27
CA ASP A 125 10.51 -15.78 -6.96
C ASP A 125 11.16 -14.82 -5.94
N ARG A 126 10.56 -14.73 -4.77
CA ARG A 126 11.03 -13.85 -3.68
C ARG A 126 12.47 -14.13 -3.25
N SER A 127 12.88 -15.39 -3.19
CA SER A 127 14.21 -15.77 -2.72
C SER A 127 15.29 -15.31 -3.70
N ALA A 128 15.06 -15.52 -4.99
CA ALA A 128 15.95 -15.08 -6.06
C ALA A 128 16.00 -13.55 -6.16
N ALA A 129 14.86 -12.87 -6.01
CA ALA A 129 14.81 -11.41 -5.97
C ALA A 129 15.59 -10.82 -4.79
N ARG A 130 15.49 -11.43 -3.60
CA ARG A 130 16.29 -11.05 -2.42
C ARG A 130 17.78 -11.26 -2.64
N ALA A 131 18.18 -12.32 -3.34
CA ALA A 131 19.59 -12.52 -3.67
C ALA A 131 20.12 -11.42 -4.61
N VAL A 132 19.31 -10.91 -5.53
CA VAL A 132 19.68 -9.73 -6.35
C VAL A 132 19.88 -8.51 -5.44
N VAL A 133 18.91 -8.23 -4.56
CA VAL A 133 19.01 -7.15 -3.56
C VAL A 133 20.29 -7.25 -2.75
N GLU A 134 20.58 -8.42 -2.17
CA GLU A 134 21.75 -8.63 -1.32
C GLU A 134 23.05 -8.35 -2.06
N ARG A 135 23.19 -8.85 -3.29
CA ARG A 135 24.39 -8.60 -4.11
C ARG A 135 24.52 -7.12 -4.48
N THR A 136 23.43 -6.46 -4.90
CA THR A 136 23.48 -5.03 -5.22
C THR A 136 23.79 -4.16 -4.00
N THR A 137 23.22 -4.48 -2.83
CA THR A 137 23.50 -3.79 -1.56
C THR A 137 24.94 -4.01 -1.11
N ALA A 138 25.48 -5.21 -1.27
CA ALA A 138 26.88 -5.51 -0.95
C ALA A 138 27.88 -4.72 -1.80
N LEU A 139 27.53 -4.38 -3.06
CA LEU A 139 28.34 -3.53 -3.92
C LEU A 139 28.32 -2.06 -3.48
N LEU A 140 27.21 -1.59 -2.90
CA LEU A 140 26.97 -0.17 -2.59
C LEU A 140 26.35 0.07 -1.19
N PRO A 141 26.98 -0.41 -0.09
CA PRO A 141 26.38 -0.37 1.25
C PRO A 141 26.19 1.06 1.81
N ALA A 142 26.93 2.03 1.27
CA ALA A 142 26.82 3.43 1.65
C ALA A 142 25.70 4.18 0.91
N GLU A 143 25.20 3.63 -0.21
CA GLU A 143 24.27 4.32 -1.10
C GLU A 143 22.83 3.84 -0.95
N ILE A 144 22.66 2.54 -0.68
CA ILE A 144 21.35 1.90 -0.54
C ILE A 144 20.87 2.02 0.91
N ASP A 145 19.61 2.39 1.08
CA ASP A 145 18.94 2.31 2.36
C ASP A 145 18.34 0.92 2.54
N GLU A 146 19.16 0.00 3.08
CA GLU A 146 18.79 -1.39 3.31
C GLU A 146 17.55 -1.52 4.21
N THR A 147 17.39 -0.62 5.19
CA THR A 147 16.24 -0.59 6.10
C THR A 147 14.91 -0.45 5.37
N HIS A 148 14.93 0.22 4.22
CA HIS A 148 13.74 0.55 3.45
C HIS A 148 13.66 -0.19 2.11
N THR A 149 14.61 -1.10 1.87
CA THR A 149 14.61 -1.96 0.69
C THR A 149 13.46 -2.96 0.78
N SER A 150 12.71 -3.12 -0.30
CA SER A 150 11.51 -3.95 -0.31
C SER A 150 11.39 -4.82 -1.56
N VAL A 151 10.75 -5.97 -1.39
CA VAL A 151 10.49 -6.95 -2.44
C VAL A 151 9.01 -7.33 -2.38
N ALA A 152 8.33 -7.29 -3.52
CA ALA A 152 6.96 -7.76 -3.67
C ALA A 152 6.90 -8.79 -4.82
N THR A 153 6.27 -9.94 -4.58
CA THR A 153 6.23 -11.08 -5.49
C THR A 153 4.78 -11.41 -5.83
N PHE A 154 4.47 -11.46 -7.12
CA PHE A 154 3.18 -11.94 -7.60
C PHE A 154 3.20 -13.47 -7.68
N PRO A 155 2.13 -14.19 -7.26
CA PRO A 155 0.88 -13.66 -6.72
C PRO A 155 0.85 -13.51 -5.19
N ASP A 156 1.90 -13.96 -4.49
CA ASP A 156 1.91 -14.12 -3.02
C ASP A 156 1.63 -12.83 -2.25
N ASP A 157 2.14 -11.70 -2.73
CA ASP A 157 1.98 -10.38 -2.10
C ASP A 157 0.80 -9.57 -2.64
N GLY A 158 0.08 -10.13 -3.62
CA GLY A 158 -1.07 -9.48 -4.21
C GLY A 158 -1.22 -9.77 -5.69
N VAL A 159 -2.48 -9.79 -6.12
CA VAL A 159 -2.85 -10.07 -7.52
C VAL A 159 -3.07 -8.81 -8.36
N THR A 160 -2.90 -7.62 -7.77
CA THR A 160 -3.07 -6.33 -8.45
C THR A 160 -1.80 -5.49 -8.33
N VAL A 161 -1.58 -4.59 -9.29
CA VAL A 161 -0.46 -3.62 -9.22
C VAL A 161 -0.49 -2.82 -7.92
N GLY A 162 -1.68 -2.39 -7.49
CA GLY A 162 -1.85 -1.63 -6.24
C GLY A 162 -1.38 -2.41 -5.02
N ALA A 163 -1.80 -3.67 -4.87
CA ALA A 163 -1.41 -4.50 -3.74
C ALA A 163 0.11 -4.75 -3.69
N LEU A 164 0.74 -5.02 -4.84
CA LEU A 164 2.20 -5.16 -4.92
C LEU A 164 2.92 -3.86 -4.50
N MET A 165 2.39 -2.72 -4.91
CA MET A 165 2.97 -1.41 -4.61
C MET A 165 2.73 -0.98 -3.16
N ASP A 166 1.63 -1.41 -2.53
CA ASP A 166 1.41 -1.28 -1.09
C ASP A 166 2.48 -2.03 -0.30
N VAL A 167 2.82 -3.26 -0.72
CA VAL A 167 3.91 -4.03 -0.10
C VAL A 167 5.25 -3.29 -0.26
N LEU A 168 5.57 -2.79 -1.45
CA LEU A 168 6.80 -2.01 -1.66
C LEU A 168 6.83 -0.72 -0.84
N GLY A 169 5.70 -0.02 -0.74
CA GLY A 169 5.56 1.24 -0.02
C GLY A 169 5.55 1.12 1.50
N SER A 170 5.22 -0.07 2.03
CA SER A 170 5.31 -0.34 3.47
C SER A 170 6.75 -0.28 4.00
N GLY A 171 7.72 -0.53 3.13
CA GLY A 171 9.15 -0.43 3.42
C GLY A 171 9.77 0.92 3.10
N SER A 172 9.15 1.82 2.32
CA SER A 172 9.83 3.03 1.81
C SER A 172 10.00 4.13 2.88
N PRO A 173 11.12 4.91 2.89
CA PRO A 173 11.30 6.00 3.84
C PRO A 173 10.31 7.12 3.51
N ARG A 174 9.61 7.66 4.52
CA ARG A 174 8.79 8.86 4.31
C ARG A 174 9.68 9.99 3.81
N PRO A 175 9.31 10.73 2.75
CA PRO A 175 10.08 11.89 2.31
C PRO A 175 10.17 12.86 3.48
N ARG A 176 11.38 13.00 4.05
CA ARG A 176 11.65 14.07 5.01
C ARG A 176 11.54 15.34 4.19
N GLY A 177 10.48 16.10 4.42
CA GLY A 177 10.24 17.37 3.75
C GLY A 177 11.54 18.17 3.72
N ALA A 178 11.96 18.56 2.51
CA ALA A 178 13.08 19.43 2.30
C ALA A 178 12.83 20.71 3.10
N ARG A 179 13.50 20.85 4.25
CA ARG A 179 13.64 22.14 4.90
C ARG A 179 14.68 22.89 4.08
N SER A 180 14.17 23.73 3.18
CA SER A 180 14.90 24.85 2.57
C SER A 180 15.33 25.83 3.64
#